data_AF-A0A376RDU4-F1
#
_entry.id   AF-A0A376RDU4-F1
#
_cell.length_a   1.000
_cell.length_b   1.000
_cell.length_c   1.000
_cell.angle_alpha   90.00
_cell.angle_beta   90.00
_cell.angle_gamma   90.00
#
_symmetry.space_group_name_H-M   'P 1'
#
loop_
_entity.id
_entity.type
_entity.pdbx_description
1 polymer ?
#
loop_
_entity_poly.entity_id
_entity_poly.type
_entity_poly.pdbx_seq_one_letter_code
_entity_poly.pdbx_strand_id
1 'polypeptide(L)' 'MATIKDVARLAGVSVATVSRVINNSPKASEASRLAVHSAMESLSYHPNANARALAQQTTETGRSDRW' A
#
# COMPACT_ATOMS: atom_id res chain seq x y z
N MET A 1 8.82 8.18 9.04
CA MET A 1 8.65 7.66 7.66
C MET A 1 7.19 7.77 7.30
N ALA A 2 6.84 8.25 6.11
CA ALA A 2 5.45 8.19 5.66
C ALA A 2 5.07 6.74 5.37
N THR A 3 3.92 6.30 5.87
CA THR A 3 3.42 4.94 5.61
C THR A 3 2.21 4.97 4.67
N ILE A 4 1.85 3.82 4.10
CA ILE A 4 0.65 3.70 3.27
C ILE A 4 -0.64 4.09 4.02
N LYS A 5 -0.65 4.00 5.37
CA LYS A 5 -1.75 4.45 6.22
C LYS A 5 -1.89 5.97 6.24
N ASP A 6 -0.77 6.69 6.22
CA ASP A 6 -0.76 8.15 6.21
C ASP A 6 -1.19 8.67 4.84
N VAL A 7 -0.73 8.03 3.76
CA VAL A 7 -1.21 8.30 2.40
C VAL A 7 -2.72 8.09 2.30
N ALA A 8 -3.25 6.99 2.87
CA ALA A 8 -4.68 6.71 2.88
C ALA A 8 -5.48 7.78 3.63
N ARG A 9 -5.00 8.19 4.80
CA ARG A 9 -5.64 9.24 5.61
C ARG A 9 -5.67 10.59 4.88
N LEU A 10 -4.56 10.97 4.25
CA LEU A 10 -4.43 12.25 3.56
C LEU A 10 -5.23 12.29 2.25
N ALA A 11 -5.29 11.18 1.52
CA ALA A 11 -6.12 11.03 0.32
C ALA A 11 -7.62 10.82 0.64
N GLY A 12 -8.01 10.63 1.90
CA GLY A 12 -9.39 10.37 2.30
C GLY A 12 -9.94 9.02 1.81
N VAL A 13 -9.07 8.03 1.58
CA VAL A 13 -9.45 6.70 1.08
C VAL A 13 -9.00 5.59 2.01
N SER A 14 -9.52 4.37 1.82
CA SER A 14 -9.07 3.21 2.58
C SER A 14 -7.67 2.76 2.14
N VAL A 15 -6.90 2.13 3.04
CA VAL A 15 -5.60 1.50 2.71
C VAL A 15 -5.74 0.48 1.57
N ALA A 16 -6.87 -0.24 1.51
CA ALA A 16 -7.18 -1.15 0.42
C ALA A 16 -7.38 -0.44 -0.93
N THR A 17 -7.86 0.81 -0.92
CA THR A 17 -7.95 1.65 -2.12
C THR A 17 -6.56 2.10 -2.56
N VAL A 18 -5.72 2.55 -1.63
CA VAL A 18 -4.32 2.92 -1.93
C VAL A 18 -3.56 1.72 -2.51
N SER A 19 -3.70 0.54 -1.91
CA SER A 19 -3.10 -0.70 -2.42
C SER A 19 -3.60 -1.04 -3.84
N ARG A 20 -4.89 -0.85 -4.11
CA ARG A 20 -5.46 -1.02 -5.46
C ARG A 20 -4.88 -0.02 -6.46
N VAL A 21 -4.70 1.25 -6.08
CA VAL A 21 -4.10 2.29 -6.93
C VAL A 21 -2.63 1.94 -7.23
N ILE A 22 -1.84 1.58 -6.21
CA ILE A 22 -0.44 1.17 -6.37
C ILE A 22 -0.31 -0.08 -7.26
N ASN A 23 -1.19 -1.06 -7.09
CA ASN A 23 -1.23 -2.27 -7.91
C ASN A 23 -1.97 -2.07 -9.26
N ASN A 24 -2.29 -0.82 -9.62
CA ASN A 24 -2.93 -0.46 -10.88
C ASN A 24 -4.24 -1.21 -11.19
N SER A 25 -5.02 -1.49 -10.14
CA SER A 25 -6.27 -2.24 -10.26
C SER A 25 -7.36 -1.42 -10.97
N PRO A 26 -8.11 -2.00 -11.92
CA PRO A 26 -9.16 -1.29 -12.66
C PRO A 26 -10.36 -0.88 -11.79
N LYS A 27 -10.45 -1.37 -10.55
CA LYS A 27 -11.52 -1.03 -9.60
C LYS A 27 -11.31 0.30 -8.86
N ALA A 28 -10.19 1.00 -9.09
CA ALA A 28 -9.94 2.32 -8.51
C ALA A 28 -10.46 3.42 -9.45
N SER A 29 -11.36 4.25 -8.95
CA SER A 29 -11.84 5.44 -9.66
C SER A 29 -10.70 6.44 -9.88
N GLU A 30 -10.76 7.18 -10.97
CA GLU A 30 -9.76 8.20 -11.32
C GLU A 30 -9.59 9.24 -10.22
N ALA A 31 -10.70 9.66 -9.59
CA ALA A 31 -10.68 10.56 -8.44
C ALA A 31 -9.84 10.01 -7.28
N SER A 32 -9.94 8.70 -7.00
CA SER A 32 -9.13 8.05 -5.97
C SER A 32 -7.67 7.94 -6.37
N ARG A 33 -7.36 7.73 -7.67
CA ARG A 33 -5.97 7.72 -8.15
C ARG A 33 -5.32 9.07 -7.97
N LEU A 34 -6.00 10.15 -8.38
CA LEU A 34 -5.52 11.53 -8.24
C LEU A 34 -5.29 11.90 -6.78
N ALA A 35 -6.27 11.63 -5.90
CA ALA A 35 -6.14 11.92 -4.46
C ALA A 35 -4.95 11.17 -3.84
N VAL A 36 -4.77 9.89 -4.19
CA VAL A 36 -3.63 9.08 -3.72
C VAL A 36 -2.31 9.61 -4.27
N HIS A 37 -2.24 10.01 -5.54
CA HIS A 37 -1.02 10.54 -6.15
C HIS A 37 -0.58 11.84 -5.49
N SER A 38 -1.49 12.81 -5.32
CA SER A 38 -1.20 14.05 -4.58
C SER A 38 -0.79 13.77 -3.13
N ALA A 39 -1.40 12.78 -2.49
CA ALA A 39 -1.03 12.41 -1.13
C ALA A 39 0.37 11.79 -1.05
N MET A 40 0.74 10.95 -2.02
CA MET A 40 2.08 10.38 -2.13
C MET A 40 3.14 11.45 -2.35
N GLU A 41 2.87 12.42 -3.23
CA GLU A 41 3.75 13.57 -3.47
C GLU A 41 3.92 14.44 -2.23
N SER A 42 2.82 14.76 -1.55
CA SER A 42 2.83 15.58 -0.33
C SER A 42 3.62 14.92 0.81
N LEU A 43 3.59 13.59 0.89
CA LEU A 43 4.25 12.82 1.93
C LEU A 43 5.65 12.34 1.52
N SER A 44 6.12 12.66 0.30
CA SER A 44 7.30 12.06 -0.32
C SER A 44 7.33 10.54 -0.17
N TYR A 45 6.15 9.91 -0.28
CA TYR A 45 6.00 8.47 -0.14
C TYR A 45 6.45 7.81 -1.44
N HIS A 46 7.65 7.23 -1.40
CA HIS A 46 8.14 6.40 -2.48
C HIS A 46 7.77 4.94 -2.19
N PRO A 47 6.92 4.30 -3.02
CA PRO A 47 6.68 2.87 -2.92
C PRO A 47 7.99 2.15 -3.22
N ASN A 48 8.72 1.84 -2.16
CA ASN A 48 10.03 1.21 -2.29
C ASN A 48 9.79 -0.22 -2.76
N ALA A 49 10.16 -0.53 -4.01
CA ALA A 49 9.99 -1.85 -4.60
C ALA A 49 10.63 -2.96 -3.72
N ASN A 50 11.66 -2.60 -2.96
CA ASN A 50 12.34 -3.48 -2.00
C ASN A 50 11.49 -3.85 -0.78
N ALA A 51 10.54 -3.00 -0.35
CA ALA A 51 9.61 -3.34 0.75
C ALA A 51 8.61 -4.44 0.32
N ARG A 52 8.39 -4.59 -0.99
CA ARG A 52 7.54 -5.63 -1.56
C ARG A 52 8.16 -7.02 -1.41
N ALA A 53 9.49 -7.13 -1.49
CA ALA A 53 10.20 -8.38 -1.24
C ALA A 53 10.07 -8.82 0.23
N LEU A 54 10.17 -7.87 1.17
CA LEU A 54 10.08 -8.18 2.60
C LEU A 54 8.67 -8.62 3.03
N ALA A 55 7.61 -7.98 2.51
CA ALA A 55 6.22 -8.35 2.82
C ALA A 55 5.78 -9.69 2.18
N GLN A 56 6.42 -10.11 1.10
CA GLN A 56 6.19 -11.43 0.49
C GLN A 56 6.89 -12.56 1.27
N GLN A 57 7.94 -12.26 2.06
CA GLN A 57 8.65 -13.26 2.86
C GLN A 57 8.00 -13.53 4.22
N THR A 58 7.10 -12.68 4.71
CA THR A 58 6.29 -12.97 5.91
C THR A 58 5.04 -13.77 5.55
N THR A 59 5.22 -14.87 4.83
CA THR A 59 4.34 -16.05 4.90
C THR A 59 5.20 -17.28 5.17
N GLU A 60 6.19 -17.14 6.05
CA GLU A 60 6.63 -18.27 6.87
C GLU A 60 5.63 -18.38 8.02
N THR A 61 4.44 -18.89 7.71
CA THR A 61 3.63 -19.52 8.74
C THR A 61 4.40 -20.77 9.15
N GLY A 62 5.25 -20.58 10.16
CA GLY A 62 5.55 -21.63 11.12
C GLY A 62 4.25 -22.12 11.72
N ARG A 63 3.63 -23.10 11.07
CA ARG A 63 2.79 -24.09 11.73
C ARG A 63 3.76 -25.23 12.02
N SER A 64 4.52 -25.10 13.11
CA SER A 64 4.17 -25.73 14.39
C SER A 64 3.89 -27.21 14.20
N ASP A 65 4.88 -27.97 14.66
CA ASP A 65 4.73 -29.19 15.45
C ASP A 65 3.68 -30.18 14.98
N ARG A 66 4.16 -31.34 14.52
CA ARG A 66 3.66 -32.60 15.04
C ARG A 66 4.72 -33.68 14.92
N TRP A 67 5.02 -34.26 16.07
CA TRP A 67 5.77 -35.48 16.31
C TRP A 67 5.25 -36.64 15.46
#